data_AF-A0A7W3J343-F1
#
_entry.id   AF-A0A7W3J343-F1
#
_cell.length_a   1.000
_cell.length_b   1.000
_cell.length_c   1.000
_cell.angle_alpha   90.00
_cell.angle_beta   90.00
_cell.angle_gamma   90.00
#
_symmetry.space_group_name_H-M   'P 1'
#
loop_
_entity.id
_entity.type
_entity.pdbx_description
1 polymer ?
#
loop_
_entity_poly.entity_id
_entity_poly.type
_entity_poly.pdbx_seq_one_letter_code
_entity_poly.pdbx_strand_id
1 'polypeptide(L)'
;MSERFAEPPQDAWTELSQVEYDDYWATFGSRFGFRAGVSPDAWPAINEPVPSVTFDLGVIADGPQRGAAYDAINAEALRAFVWALPNAELIVLDWQHPAYRF
;
A
#
# COMPACT_ATOMS: atom_id res chain seq x y z
N MET A 1 -16.28 35.87 -13.81
CA MET A 1 -16.01 34.84 -14.83
C MET A 1 -14.52 34.60 -14.92
N SER A 2 -14.05 33.48 -14.37
CA SER A 2 -12.94 32.71 -14.95
C SER A 2 -13.02 31.34 -14.29
N GLU A 3 -13.90 30.51 -14.84
CA GLU A 3 -13.89 29.07 -14.62
C GLU A 3 -12.62 28.57 -15.30
N ARG A 4 -11.53 28.45 -14.53
CA ARG A 4 -10.47 27.52 -14.90
C ARG A 4 -11.11 26.16 -14.77
N PHE A 5 -11.42 25.54 -15.91
CA PHE A 5 -11.64 24.10 -15.98
C PHE A 5 -10.40 23.45 -15.38
N ALA A 6 -10.46 23.13 -14.09
CA ALA A 6 -9.65 22.03 -13.59
C ALA A 6 -10.05 20.86 -14.46
N GLU A 7 -9.09 20.27 -15.15
CA GLU A 7 -9.32 18.94 -15.73
C GLU A 7 -9.99 18.08 -14.65
N PRO A 8 -10.97 17.23 -15.01
CA PRO A 8 -11.52 16.29 -14.05
C PRO A 8 -10.32 15.62 -13.37
N PRO A 9 -10.27 15.57 -12.02
CA PRO A 9 -9.12 15.04 -11.34
C PRO A 9 -8.82 13.69 -11.96
N GLN A 10 -7.64 13.55 -12.58
CA GLN A 10 -7.15 12.23 -12.94
C GLN A 10 -7.25 11.40 -11.67
N ASP A 11 -7.74 10.16 -11.79
CA ASP A 11 -7.56 9.21 -10.70
C ASP A 11 -6.06 9.20 -10.41
N ALA A 12 -5.70 9.71 -9.23
CA ALA A 12 -4.29 9.80 -8.82
C ALA A 12 -3.65 8.41 -8.79
N TRP A 13 -4.49 7.37 -8.64
CA TRP A 13 -4.12 5.98 -8.71
C TRP A 13 -4.15 5.45 -10.14
N THR A 14 -3.04 4.90 -10.59
CA THR A 14 -2.95 4.16 -11.86
C THR A 14 -2.54 2.72 -11.59
N GLU A 15 -3.33 1.76 -12.07
CA GLU A 15 -3.01 0.33 -11.98
C GLU A 15 -1.69 0.04 -12.71
N LEU A 16 -0.86 -0.83 -12.14
CA LEU A 16 0.39 -1.25 -12.77
C LEU A 16 0.12 -2.23 -13.92
N SER A 17 0.92 -2.14 -14.98
CA SER A 17 0.96 -3.23 -15.96
C SER A 17 1.50 -4.51 -15.32
N GLN A 18 1.23 -5.66 -15.92
CA GLN A 18 1.75 -6.95 -15.43
C GLN A 18 3.29 -6.96 -15.30
N VAL A 19 4.00 -6.32 -16.25
CA VAL A 19 5.46 -6.24 -16.23
C VAL A 19 5.93 -5.43 -15.01
N GLU A 20 5.32 -4.29 -14.75
CA GLU A 20 5.66 -3.47 -13.57
C GLU A 20 5.29 -4.19 -12.26
N TYR A 21 4.14 -4.86 -12.21
CA TYR A 21 3.74 -5.68 -11.08
C TYR A 21 4.82 -6.73 -10.75
N ASP A 22 5.27 -7.49 -11.76
CA ASP A 22 6.28 -8.53 -11.58
C ASP A 22 7.63 -7.93 -11.15
N ASP A 23 8.05 -6.82 -11.74
CA ASP A 23 9.30 -6.13 -11.43
C ASP A 23 9.32 -5.58 -9.99
N TYR A 24 8.22 -4.95 -9.56
CA TYR A 24 8.12 -4.41 -8.20
C TYR A 24 8.02 -5.52 -7.16
N TRP A 25 7.30 -6.61 -7.43
CA TRP A 25 7.28 -7.77 -6.54
C TRP A 25 8.64 -8.47 -6.45
N ALA A 26 9.38 -8.58 -7.56
CA ALA A 26 10.75 -9.10 -7.55
C ALA A 26 11.68 -8.21 -6.70
N THR A 27 11.55 -6.89 -6.84
CA THR A 27 12.31 -5.91 -6.05
C THR A 27 11.96 -6.01 -4.56
N PHE A 28 10.66 -6.08 -4.24
CA PHE A 28 10.16 -6.21 -2.87
C PHE A 28 10.63 -7.53 -2.24
N GLY A 29 10.51 -8.64 -2.98
CA GLY A 29 10.97 -9.96 -2.55
C GLY A 29 12.47 -10.01 -2.29
N SER A 30 13.27 -9.43 -3.18
CA SER A 30 14.73 -9.34 -3.01
C SER A 30 15.12 -8.50 -1.79
N ARG A 31 14.43 -7.37 -1.57
CA ARG A 31 14.75 -6.43 -0.48
C ARG A 31 14.30 -6.92 0.89
N PHE A 32 13.11 -7.50 0.98
CA PHE A 32 12.48 -7.83 2.26
C PHE A 32 12.36 -9.35 2.48
N GLY A 33 12.86 -10.19 1.58
CA GLY A 33 12.76 -11.65 1.70
C GLY A 33 11.32 -12.13 1.81
N PHE A 34 10.43 -11.57 0.99
CA PHE A 34 8.99 -11.88 1.04
C PHE A 34 8.73 -13.38 0.87
N ARG A 35 7.99 -13.96 1.81
CA ARG A 35 7.54 -15.35 1.83
C ARG A 35 6.02 -15.38 1.76
N ALA A 36 5.51 -15.64 0.57
CA ALA A 36 4.09 -15.79 0.33
C ALA A 36 3.54 -16.99 1.11
N GLY A 37 2.54 -16.75 1.97
CA GLY A 37 1.86 -17.81 2.72
C GLY A 37 1.14 -17.29 3.96
N VAL A 38 0.05 -17.96 4.32
CA VAL A 38 -0.78 -17.66 5.50
C VAL A 38 -0.56 -18.64 6.64
N SER A 39 0.31 -19.62 6.46
CA SER A 39 0.61 -20.67 7.44
C SER A 39 1.87 -20.35 8.26
N PRO A 40 1.98 -20.85 9.50
CA PRO A 40 3.10 -20.51 10.39
C PRO A 40 4.49 -20.82 9.84
N ASP A 41 4.63 -21.81 8.96
CA ASP A 41 5.88 -22.17 8.28
C ASP A 41 6.35 -21.10 7.28
N ALA A 42 5.44 -20.27 6.77
CA ALA A 42 5.76 -19.14 5.90
C ALA A 42 6.12 -17.85 6.70
N TRP A 43 5.98 -17.86 8.03
CA TRP A 43 6.18 -16.66 8.86
C TRP A 43 7.63 -16.48 9.36
N PRO A 44 8.06 -15.23 9.64
CA PRO A 44 7.45 -13.96 9.21
C PRO A 44 7.37 -13.77 7.68
N ALA A 45 6.27 -13.18 7.19
CA ALA A 45 6.05 -12.99 5.75
C ALA A 45 7.10 -12.07 5.10
N ILE A 46 7.71 -11.15 5.85
CA ILE A 46 8.85 -10.32 5.41
C ILE A 46 9.89 -10.20 6.53
N ASN A 47 11.11 -9.88 6.15
CA ASN A 47 12.14 -9.37 7.03
C ASN A 47 11.93 -7.85 7.19
N GLU A 48 11.35 -7.44 8.32
CA GLU A 48 11.12 -6.03 8.60
C GLU A 48 12.45 -5.26 8.74
N PRO A 49 12.62 -4.11 8.05
CA PRO A 49 13.81 -3.29 8.21
C PRO A 49 13.80 -2.61 9.58
N VAL A 50 14.98 -2.40 10.18
CA VAL A 50 15.09 -1.63 11.42
C VAL A 50 15.51 -0.19 11.09
N PRO A 51 14.74 0.84 11.51
CA PRO A 51 13.52 0.77 12.33
C PRO A 51 12.23 0.50 11.51
N SER A 52 11.32 -0.30 12.08
CA SER A 52 9.94 -0.52 11.59
C SER A 52 8.93 -0.25 12.71
N VAL A 53 7.67 0.02 12.32
CA VAL A 53 6.51 0.05 13.21
C VAL A 53 5.41 -0.79 12.56
N THR A 54 4.87 -1.74 13.32
CA THR A 54 3.82 -2.66 12.85
C THR A 54 2.55 -2.47 13.68
N PHE A 55 1.43 -2.26 13.00
CA PHE A 55 0.10 -2.11 13.61
C PHE A 55 -0.67 -3.43 13.51
N ASP A 56 -1.03 -4.02 14.65
CA ASP A 56 -1.88 -5.21 14.69
C ASP A 56 -3.35 -4.80 14.59
N LEU A 57 -3.98 -5.09 13.45
CA LEU A 57 -5.40 -4.84 13.20
C LEU A 57 -6.30 -6.01 13.61
N GLY A 58 -5.72 -7.12 14.07
CA GLY A 58 -6.42 -8.28 14.61
C GLY A 58 -7.25 -7.94 15.85
N VAL A 59 -6.90 -6.86 16.54
CA VAL A 59 -7.60 -6.37 17.75
C VAL A 59 -8.98 -5.76 17.45
N ILE A 60 -9.29 -5.48 16.19
CA ILE A 60 -10.56 -4.86 15.77
C ILE A 60 -11.52 -5.98 15.35
N ALA A 61 -12.67 -6.07 16.01
CA ALA A 61 -13.68 -7.09 15.69
C ALA A 61 -14.29 -6.86 14.29
N ASP A 62 -14.64 -7.94 13.59
CA ASP A 62 -15.31 -7.88 12.30
C ASP A 62 -16.61 -7.07 12.34
N GLY A 63 -16.87 -6.31 11.27
CA GLY A 63 -18.06 -5.48 11.12
C GLY A 63 -17.76 -4.08 10.60
N PRO A 64 -18.76 -3.17 10.62
CA PRO A 64 -18.63 -1.82 10.10
C PRO A 64 -17.49 -1.01 10.74
N GLN A 65 -17.22 -1.23 12.03
CA GLN A 65 -16.14 -0.58 12.75
C GLN A 65 -14.77 -0.95 12.19
N ARG A 66 -14.59 -2.20 11.76
CA ARG A 66 -13.35 -2.68 11.14
C ARG A 66 -13.12 -2.01 9.79
N GLY A 67 -14.14 -1.94 8.95
CA GLY A 67 -14.08 -1.22 7.67
C GLY A 67 -13.68 0.25 7.86
N ALA A 68 -14.35 0.96 8.78
CA ALA A 68 -14.01 2.36 9.08
C ALA A 68 -12.57 2.54 9.60
N ALA A 69 -12.06 1.59 10.38
CA ALA A 69 -10.68 1.63 10.86
C ALA A 69 -9.66 1.38 9.73
N TYR A 70 -9.94 0.45 8.81
CA TYR A 70 -9.12 0.24 7.62
C TYR A 70 -9.04 1.51 6.78
N ASP A 71 -10.19 2.14 6.50
CA ASP A 71 -10.25 3.38 5.72
C ASP A 71 -9.46 4.51 6.40
N ALA A 72 -9.61 4.67 7.71
CA ALA A 72 -8.91 5.70 8.47
C ALA A 72 -7.39 5.51 8.46
N ILE A 73 -6.91 4.26 8.63
CA ILE A 73 -5.48 3.94 8.60
C ILE A 73 -4.89 4.16 7.21
N ASN A 74 -5.58 3.71 6.15
CA ASN A 74 -5.13 3.92 4.79
C ASN A 74 -5.07 5.41 4.43
N ALA A 75 -6.08 6.19 4.82
CA ALA A 75 -6.11 7.63 4.60
C ALA A 75 -4.96 8.35 5.33
N GLU A 76 -4.72 8.00 6.60
CA GLU A 76 -3.64 8.60 7.39
C GLU A 76 -2.25 8.18 6.88
N ALA A 77 -2.06 6.92 6.48
CA ALA A 77 -0.83 6.44 5.87
C ALA A 77 -0.53 7.18 4.56
N LEU A 78 -1.51 7.30 3.67
CA LEU A 78 -1.37 8.06 2.43
C LEU A 78 -1.01 9.52 2.71
N ARG A 79 -1.75 10.18 3.63
CA ARG A 79 -1.47 11.57 4.04
C ARG A 79 -0.04 11.73 4.55
N ALA A 80 0.43 10.80 5.39
CA ALA A 80 1.78 10.82 5.95
C ALA A 80 2.84 10.62 4.87
N PHE A 81 2.66 9.68 3.94
CA PHE A 81 3.61 9.43 2.86
C PHE A 81 3.70 10.61 1.89
N VAL A 82 2.58 11.16 1.45
CA VAL A 82 2.55 12.34 0.56
C VAL A 82 3.21 13.55 1.23
N TRP A 83 2.99 13.74 2.53
CA TRP A 83 3.61 14.85 3.27
C TRP A 83 5.11 14.66 3.47
N ALA A 84 5.55 13.46 3.84
CA ALA A 84 6.96 13.18 4.16
C ALA A 84 7.83 12.96 2.91
N LEU A 85 7.24 12.49 1.81
CA LEU A 85 7.91 12.11 0.57
C LEU A 85 7.25 12.80 -0.65
N PRO A 86 7.19 14.13 -0.70
CA PRO A 86 6.37 14.87 -1.67
C PRO A 86 6.79 14.73 -3.14
N ASN A 87 7.97 14.16 -3.40
CA ASN A 87 8.49 13.93 -4.75
C ASN A 87 8.73 12.44 -5.05
N ALA A 88 8.27 11.54 -4.18
CA ALA A 88 8.36 10.10 -4.41
C ALA A 88 7.04 9.60 -5.00
N GLU A 89 7.13 8.71 -5.98
CA GLU A 89 5.99 7.89 -6.40
C GLU A 89 5.73 6.82 -5.34
N LEU A 90 4.46 6.61 -5.00
CA LEU A 90 4.07 5.57 -4.06
C LEU A 90 3.62 4.34 -4.83
N ILE A 91 4.25 3.20 -4.57
CA ILE A 91 3.85 1.91 -5.13
C ILE A 91 3.13 1.10 -4.04
N VAL A 92 1.89 0.72 -4.33
CA VAL A 92 1.06 -0.12 -3.45
C VAL A 92 1.02 -1.52 -4.02
N LEU A 93 1.63 -2.45 -3.29
CA LEU A 93 1.61 -3.89 -3.61
C LEU A 93 0.60 -4.56 -2.69
N ASP A 94 -0.40 -5.20 -3.28
CA ASP A 94 -1.39 -6.02 -2.57
C ASP A 94 -1.25 -7.48 -3.01
N TRP A 95 -1.02 -8.37 -2.05
CA TRP A 95 -0.70 -9.76 -2.36
C TRP A 95 -1.95 -10.47 -2.89
N GLN A 96 -1.82 -11.07 -4.09
CA GLN A 96 -2.91 -11.68 -4.87
C GLN A 96 -3.90 -10.70 -5.53
N HIS A 97 -3.63 -9.39 -5.45
CA HIS A 97 -4.49 -8.35 -6.02
C HIS A 97 -3.70 -7.41 -6.95
N PRO A 98 -4.37 -6.59 -7.77
CA PRO A 98 -3.70 -5.57 -8.57
C PRO A 98 -2.86 -4.61 -7.72
N ALA A 99 -1.77 -4.12 -8.29
CA ALA A 99 -0.92 -3.11 -7.68
C ALA A 99 -1.17 -1.75 -8.34
N TYR A 100 -0.86 -0.68 -7.62
CA TYR A 100 -1.11 0.69 -8.07
C TYR A 100 0.08 1.60 -7.83
N ARG A 101 0.16 2.68 -8.61
CA ARG A 101 1.02 3.84 -8.35
C ARG A 101 0.18 5.08 -8.02
N PHE A 102 0.72 5.97 -7.20
CA PHE A 102 0.20 7.29 -6.84
C PHE A 102 1.28 8.37 -6.93
#